data_AF-A0A0P9K6E9-F1
#
_entry.id   AF-A0A0P9K6E9-F1
#
_cell.length_a   1.000
_cell.length_b   1.000
_cell.length_c   1.000
_cell.angle_alpha   90.00
_cell.angle_beta   90.00
_cell.angle_gamma   90.00
#
_symmetry.space_group_name_H-M   'P 1'
#
loop_
_entity.id
_entity.type
_entity.pdbx_description
1 polymer ?
#
loop_
_entity_poly.entity_id
_entity_poly.type
_entity_poly.pdbx_seq_one_letter_code
_entity_poly.pdbx_strand_id
1 'polypeptide(L)'
;MLKRLVTLALFVCAPLSAAPHATADRLQQMANEPFWISLGHYEAGKLGGWRSYVTDPKFFLAADGAHDPKAELSATLEAIYAPVTNEQTHAQCVYPARTRWLRDQLHLTDLPTPDCKEFKAWYKDVAPDSTVLIFPAAYLNSPSSMFGHTLLRIDPASAKTNNTTLLSYAINFGAYIEGMDNSILYAWKGLAGGYPGLFALVPYQEALGIPQPGKP
;
A
#
# COMPACT_ATOMS: atom_id res chain seq x y z
N MET A 1 23.39 -52.65 -47.97
CA MET A 1 23.73 -52.32 -46.57
C MET A 1 23.72 -50.80 -46.43
N LEU A 2 22.65 -50.20 -45.90
CA LEU A 2 22.65 -48.77 -45.57
C LEU A 2 21.90 -48.59 -44.25
N LYS A 3 22.64 -48.19 -43.22
CA LYS A 3 22.22 -48.18 -41.82
C LYS A 3 21.21 -47.07 -41.56
N ARG A 4 20.09 -47.44 -40.92
CA ARG A 4 19.10 -46.55 -40.31
C ARG A 4 19.75 -45.83 -39.13
N LEU A 5 19.65 -44.50 -39.09
CA LEU A 5 19.84 -43.68 -37.89
C LEU A 5 18.52 -42.93 -37.67
N VAL A 6 17.70 -43.47 -36.78
CA VAL A 6 16.49 -42.81 -36.29
C VAL A 6 16.89 -42.11 -35.00
N THR A 7 17.00 -40.78 -35.05
CA THR A 7 17.27 -39.93 -33.89
C THR A 7 16.00 -39.85 -33.06
N LEU A 8 16.03 -40.44 -31.87
CA LEU A 8 14.95 -40.36 -30.89
C LEU A 8 15.08 -39.02 -30.15
N ALA A 9 14.26 -38.03 -30.53
CA ALA A 9 14.17 -36.77 -29.81
C ALA A 9 13.34 -36.99 -28.54
N LEU A 10 14.01 -37.08 -27.38
CA LEU A 10 13.35 -37.00 -26.08
C LEU A 10 12.84 -35.57 -25.88
N PHE A 11 11.52 -35.38 -26.01
CA PHE A 11 10.85 -34.19 -25.47
C PHE A 11 10.86 -34.31 -23.93
N VAL A 12 11.82 -33.63 -23.30
CA VAL A 12 11.80 -33.38 -21.86
C VAL A 12 10.68 -32.37 -21.62
N CYS A 13 9.51 -32.88 -21.21
CA CYS A 13 8.41 -32.06 -20.74
C CYS A 13 8.81 -31.53 -19.36
N ALA A 14 9.31 -30.29 -19.31
CA ALA A 14 9.50 -29.60 -18.04
C ALA A 14 8.13 -29.41 -17.37
N PRO A 15 7.98 -29.74 -16.08
CA PRO A 15 6.73 -29.44 -15.37
C PRO A 15 6.59 -27.92 -15.32
N LEU A 16 5.63 -27.38 -16.06
CA LEU A 16 5.12 -26.05 -15.81
C LEU A 16 4.48 -26.12 -14.41
N SER A 17 5.12 -25.51 -13.41
CA SER A 17 4.44 -25.21 -12.15
C SER A 17 3.33 -24.20 -12.48
N ALA A 18 2.14 -24.72 -12.78
CA ALA A 18 0.96 -23.90 -12.93
C ALA A 18 0.60 -23.38 -11.53
N ALA A 19 0.74 -22.07 -11.32
CA ALA A 19 0.20 -21.41 -10.14
C ALA A 19 -1.30 -21.78 -10.00
N PRO A 20 -1.85 -21.89 -8.79
CA PRO A 20 -3.26 -22.15 -8.60
C PRO A 20 -4.09 -21.08 -9.31
N HIS A 21 -4.64 -21.44 -10.46
CA HIS A 21 -5.47 -20.54 -11.25
C HIS A 21 -6.86 -20.47 -10.62
N ALA A 22 -7.08 -19.46 -9.77
CA ALA A 22 -8.43 -19.07 -9.40
C ALA A 22 -9.24 -18.82 -10.67
N THR A 23 -10.47 -19.33 -10.73
CA THR A 23 -11.33 -19.14 -11.90
C THR A 23 -11.63 -17.65 -12.11
N ALA A 24 -11.92 -17.25 -13.35
CA ALA A 24 -12.25 -15.86 -13.67
C ALA A 24 -13.44 -15.34 -12.83
N ASP A 25 -14.42 -16.19 -12.53
CA ASP A 25 -15.56 -15.87 -11.68
C ASP A 25 -15.15 -15.68 -10.22
N ARG A 26 -14.26 -16.54 -9.69
CA ARG A 26 -13.75 -16.39 -8.33
C ARG A 26 -12.95 -15.11 -8.18
N LEU A 27 -12.10 -14.78 -9.15
CA LEU A 27 -11.36 -13.51 -9.17
C LEU A 27 -12.30 -12.30 -9.23
N GLN A 28 -13.38 -12.38 -10.00
CA GLN A 28 -14.39 -11.32 -10.06
C GLN A 28 -15.11 -11.12 -8.73
N GLN A 29 -15.47 -12.20 -8.04
CA GLN A 29 -16.09 -12.14 -6.71
C GLN A 29 -15.14 -11.49 -5.71
N MET A 30 -13.89 -11.95 -5.68
CA MET A 30 -12.85 -11.42 -4.79
C MET A 30 -12.53 -9.94 -5.09
N ALA A 31 -12.56 -9.52 -6.35
CA ALA A 31 -12.34 -8.13 -6.74
C ALA A 31 -13.41 -7.17 -6.22
N ASN A 32 -14.58 -7.68 -5.83
CA ASN A 32 -15.66 -6.89 -5.24
C ASN A 32 -15.70 -6.99 -3.70
N GLU A 33 -14.78 -7.74 -3.08
CA GLU A 33 -14.71 -7.85 -1.62
C GLU A 33 -14.36 -6.48 -0.99
N PRO A 34 -15.09 -6.02 0.05
CA PRO A 34 -14.85 -4.70 0.64
C PRO A 34 -13.41 -4.48 1.09
N PHE A 35 -12.74 -5.54 1.56
CA PHE A 35 -11.34 -5.46 1.98
C PHE A 35 -10.40 -5.20 0.78
N TRP A 36 -10.62 -5.87 -0.35
CA TRP A 36 -9.84 -5.63 -1.57
C TRP A 36 -10.07 -4.21 -2.11
N ILE A 37 -11.33 -3.79 -2.13
CA ILE A 37 -11.72 -2.43 -2.51
C ILE A 37 -10.97 -1.39 -1.66
N SER A 38 -10.86 -1.64 -0.34
CA SER A 38 -10.12 -0.78 0.59
C SER A 38 -8.61 -0.79 0.33
N LEU A 39 -8.01 -1.96 0.06
CA LEU A 39 -6.58 -2.09 -0.23
C LEU A 39 -6.13 -1.33 -1.48
N GLY A 40 -7.03 -1.16 -2.45
CA GLY A 40 -6.77 -0.35 -3.65
C GLY A 40 -7.32 1.08 -3.58
N HIS A 41 -7.89 1.48 -2.43
CA HIS A 41 -8.54 2.79 -2.23
C HIS A 41 -9.58 3.13 -3.30
N TYR A 42 -10.38 2.14 -3.72
CA TYR A 42 -11.40 2.33 -4.74
C TYR A 42 -12.69 2.93 -4.18
N GLU A 43 -13.29 3.83 -4.97
CA GLU A 43 -14.65 4.31 -4.82
C GLU A 43 -15.48 3.93 -6.06
N ALA A 44 -16.79 3.75 -5.86
CA ALA A 44 -17.71 3.58 -6.97
C ALA A 44 -17.87 4.93 -7.69
N GLY A 45 -17.64 4.94 -9.01
CA GLY A 45 -17.83 6.13 -9.82
C GLY A 45 -19.29 6.59 -9.85
N LYS A 46 -19.52 7.90 -9.99
CA LYS A 46 -20.88 8.47 -10.07
C LYS A 46 -21.72 7.91 -11.22
N LEU A 47 -21.07 7.43 -12.28
CA LEU A 47 -21.69 6.83 -13.47
C LEU A 47 -21.50 5.30 -13.52
N GLY A 48 -21.16 4.69 -12.39
CA GLY A 48 -20.76 3.28 -12.31
C GLY A 48 -19.26 3.08 -12.51
N GLY A 49 -18.82 1.83 -12.36
CA GLY A 49 -17.41 1.45 -12.38
C GLY A 49 -16.66 1.79 -11.09
N TRP A 50 -15.37 1.51 -11.09
CA TRP A 50 -14.47 1.77 -9.97
C TRP A 50 -13.44 2.83 -10.35
N ARG A 51 -12.99 3.58 -9.35
CA ARG A 51 -11.89 4.54 -9.47
C ARG A 51 -11.12 4.57 -8.16
N SER A 52 -9.79 4.47 -8.21
CA SER A 52 -8.96 4.66 -7.04
C SER A 52 -8.75 6.15 -6.71
N TYR A 53 -8.68 6.48 -5.42
CA TYR A 53 -8.18 7.79 -4.98
C TYR A 53 -6.67 7.93 -5.18
N VAL A 54 -5.93 6.84 -5.33
CA VAL A 54 -4.49 6.88 -5.57
C VAL A 54 -4.22 7.28 -7.02
N THR A 55 -3.44 8.34 -7.19
CA THR A 55 -3.11 8.89 -8.52
C THR A 55 -1.70 8.53 -8.99
N ASP A 56 -0.85 7.96 -8.13
CA ASP A 56 0.49 7.50 -8.50
C ASP A 56 0.40 6.19 -9.29
N PRO A 57 0.84 6.15 -10.57
CA PRO A 57 0.83 4.93 -11.37
C PRO A 57 1.66 3.79 -10.77
N LYS A 58 2.68 4.09 -9.95
CA LYS A 58 3.55 3.09 -9.32
C LYS A 58 2.84 2.25 -8.25
N PHE A 59 1.68 2.70 -7.77
CA PHE A 59 0.86 1.96 -6.80
C PHE A 59 0.12 0.77 -7.42
N PHE A 60 -0.04 0.76 -8.75
CA PHE A 60 -0.76 -0.29 -9.47
C PHE A 60 0.21 -1.21 -10.18
N LEU A 61 -0.09 -2.52 -10.13
CA LEU A 61 0.63 -3.55 -10.87
C LEU A 61 0.02 -3.75 -12.26
N ALA A 62 -1.29 -3.55 -12.40
CA ALA A 62 -1.98 -3.56 -13.68
C ALA A 62 -2.00 -2.17 -14.33
N ALA A 63 -1.88 -2.12 -15.65
CA ALA A 63 -1.89 -0.85 -16.41
C ALA A 63 -3.20 -0.05 -16.22
N ASP A 64 -4.34 -0.74 -16.08
CA ASP A 64 -5.64 -0.12 -15.76
C ASP A 64 -6.09 -0.41 -14.32
N GLY A 65 -5.14 -0.74 -13.43
CA GLY A 65 -5.44 -1.11 -12.06
C GLY A 65 -6.22 -0.03 -11.31
N ALA A 66 -6.02 1.25 -11.63
CA ALA A 66 -6.72 2.37 -11.01
C ALA A 66 -8.25 2.37 -11.25
N HIS A 67 -8.74 1.69 -12.28
CA HIS A 67 -10.17 1.64 -12.63
C HIS A 67 -10.74 0.22 -12.69
N ASP A 68 -9.87 -0.80 -12.69
CA ASP A 68 -10.25 -2.21 -12.71
C ASP A 68 -9.65 -2.96 -11.51
N PRO A 69 -10.39 -3.07 -10.39
CA PRO A 69 -9.95 -3.83 -9.22
C PRO A 69 -9.67 -5.29 -9.52
N LYS A 70 -10.31 -5.89 -10.53
CA LYS A 70 -10.07 -7.29 -10.92
C LYS A 70 -8.76 -7.40 -11.67
N ALA A 71 -8.49 -6.51 -12.62
CA ALA A 71 -7.19 -6.48 -13.30
C ALA A 71 -6.05 -6.31 -12.29
N GLU A 72 -6.20 -5.40 -11.32
CA GLU A 72 -5.19 -5.20 -10.27
C GLU A 72 -5.03 -6.45 -9.38
N LEU A 73 -6.13 -7.13 -9.06
CA LEU A 73 -6.10 -8.36 -8.25
C LEU A 73 -5.35 -9.46 -8.98
N SER A 74 -5.66 -9.67 -10.26
CA SER A 74 -4.98 -10.64 -11.11
C SER A 74 -3.49 -10.33 -11.24
N ALA A 75 -3.12 -9.08 -11.53
CA ALA A 75 -1.72 -8.66 -11.62
C ALA A 75 -0.99 -8.82 -10.27
N THR A 76 -1.66 -8.54 -9.16
CA THR A 76 -1.11 -8.77 -7.82
C THR A 76 -0.87 -10.26 -7.57
N LEU A 77 -1.81 -11.13 -7.92
CA LEU A 77 -1.66 -12.57 -7.78
C LEU A 77 -0.47 -13.09 -8.58
N GLU A 78 -0.33 -12.67 -9.84
CA GLU A 78 0.84 -13.03 -10.66
C GLU A 78 2.15 -12.53 -10.05
N ALA A 79 2.18 -11.27 -9.59
CA ALA A 79 3.38 -10.65 -9.07
C ALA A 79 3.86 -11.24 -7.75
N ILE A 80 2.98 -11.76 -6.88
CA ILE A 80 3.39 -12.42 -5.63
C ILE A 80 3.99 -13.81 -5.87
N TYR A 81 3.69 -14.44 -7.02
CA TYR A 81 4.26 -15.71 -7.47
C TYR A 81 5.55 -15.55 -8.28
N ALA A 82 5.90 -14.33 -8.68
CA ALA A 82 7.08 -14.07 -9.48
C ALA A 82 8.37 -14.57 -8.78
N PRO A 83 9.40 -14.97 -9.52
CA PRO A 83 10.69 -15.31 -8.92
C PRO A 83 11.29 -14.14 -8.16
N VAL A 84 11.92 -14.42 -7.01
CA VAL A 84 12.61 -13.41 -6.19
C VAL A 84 13.91 -13.01 -6.89
N THR A 85 13.84 -11.97 -7.71
CA THR A 85 15.02 -11.38 -8.38
C THR A 85 15.62 -10.23 -7.56
N ASN A 86 14.78 -9.45 -6.91
CA ASN A 86 15.15 -8.40 -5.97
C ASN A 86 14.10 -8.35 -4.85
N GLU A 87 14.55 -8.54 -3.60
CA GLU A 87 13.66 -8.53 -2.44
C GLU A 87 13.00 -7.17 -2.18
N GLN A 88 13.68 -6.06 -2.48
CA GLN A 88 13.15 -4.71 -2.23
C GLN A 88 11.95 -4.38 -3.13
N THR A 89 11.92 -4.95 -4.34
CA THR A 89 10.87 -4.67 -5.33
C THR A 89 9.89 -5.83 -5.49
N HIS A 90 10.09 -6.93 -4.77
CA HIS A 90 9.20 -8.07 -4.86
C HIS A 90 7.80 -7.70 -4.34
N ALA A 91 6.75 -8.09 -5.05
CA ALA A 91 5.38 -7.68 -4.71
C ALA A 91 4.97 -8.10 -3.29
N GLN A 92 5.46 -9.23 -2.79
CA GLN A 92 5.22 -9.64 -1.40
C GLN A 92 5.80 -8.69 -0.34
N CYS A 93 6.88 -7.97 -0.66
CA CYS A 93 7.53 -7.03 0.25
C CYS A 93 6.95 -5.62 0.14
N VAL A 94 6.54 -5.21 -1.08
CA VAL A 94 5.95 -3.88 -1.34
C VAL A 94 4.46 -3.84 -1.02
N TYR A 95 3.74 -4.95 -1.19
CA TYR A 95 2.29 -5.07 -0.94
C TYR A 95 1.94 -6.12 0.12
N PRO A 96 2.51 -6.05 1.33
CA PRO A 96 2.37 -7.11 2.34
C PRO A 96 0.92 -7.39 2.73
N ALA A 97 0.07 -6.37 2.78
CA ALA A 97 -1.36 -6.51 3.07
C ALA A 97 -2.13 -7.24 1.97
N ARG A 98 -1.84 -6.93 0.69
CA ARG A 98 -2.45 -7.61 -0.46
C ARG A 98 -2.03 -9.08 -0.51
N THR A 99 -0.74 -9.35 -0.29
CA THR A 99 -0.20 -10.71 -0.22
C THR A 99 -0.83 -11.53 0.89
N ARG A 100 -0.91 -10.99 2.11
CA ARG A 100 -1.54 -11.69 3.23
C ARG A 100 -2.99 -12.03 2.89
N TRP A 101 -3.75 -11.07 2.38
CA TRP A 101 -5.15 -11.28 2.05
C TRP A 101 -5.35 -12.33 0.95
N LEU A 102 -4.57 -12.27 -0.14
CA LEU A 102 -4.64 -13.28 -1.21
C LEU A 102 -4.26 -14.68 -0.72
N ARG A 103 -3.23 -14.78 0.12
CA ARG A 103 -2.84 -16.04 0.76
C ARG A 103 -4.00 -16.65 1.54
N ASP A 104 -4.69 -15.84 2.33
CA ASP A 104 -5.82 -16.27 3.15
C ASP A 104 -7.04 -16.64 2.30
N GLN A 105 -7.36 -15.85 1.26
CA GLN A 105 -8.54 -16.04 0.40
C GLN A 105 -8.46 -17.24 -0.55
N LEU A 106 -7.25 -17.63 -0.95
CA LEU A 106 -6.99 -18.71 -1.90
C LEU A 106 -6.26 -19.89 -1.28
N HIS A 107 -5.96 -19.84 0.03
CA HIS A 107 -5.20 -20.85 0.75
C HIS A 107 -3.85 -21.16 0.07
N LEU A 108 -3.11 -20.12 -0.34
CA LEU A 108 -1.85 -20.26 -1.07
C LEU A 108 -0.77 -20.84 -0.14
N THR A 109 -0.15 -21.96 -0.53
CA THR A 109 0.87 -22.66 0.27
C THR A 109 2.24 -22.75 -0.42
N ASP A 110 2.32 -22.35 -1.68
CA ASP A 110 3.45 -22.53 -2.59
C ASP A 110 4.09 -21.20 -3.04
N LEU A 111 3.80 -20.11 -2.32
CA LEU A 111 4.41 -18.81 -2.60
C LEU A 111 5.92 -18.83 -2.33
N PRO A 112 6.72 -18.12 -3.15
CA PRO A 112 8.13 -17.91 -2.83
C PRO A 112 8.26 -17.13 -1.50
N THR A 113 9.38 -17.32 -0.80
CA THR A 113 9.61 -16.75 0.54
C THR A 113 10.74 -15.70 0.53
N PRO A 114 10.50 -14.48 0.01
CA PRO A 114 11.47 -13.39 0.10
C PRO A 114 11.68 -12.97 1.56
N ASP A 115 12.89 -12.50 1.91
CA ASP A 115 13.17 -12.10 3.30
C ASP A 115 12.53 -10.76 3.68
N CYS A 116 12.31 -9.85 2.72
CA CYS A 116 11.67 -8.54 2.94
C CYS A 116 12.30 -7.74 4.10
N LYS A 117 13.64 -7.64 4.14
CA LYS A 117 14.41 -7.06 5.25
C LYS A 117 13.96 -5.64 5.64
N GLU A 118 13.75 -4.76 4.67
CA GLU A 118 13.33 -3.38 4.91
C GLU A 118 11.94 -3.32 5.55
N PHE A 119 10.99 -4.07 5.02
CA PHE A 119 9.65 -4.17 5.61
C PHE A 119 9.71 -4.72 7.04
N LYS A 120 10.48 -5.79 7.29
CA LYS A 120 10.63 -6.37 8.63
C LYS A 120 11.26 -5.39 9.62
N ALA A 121 12.29 -4.67 9.20
CA ALA A 121 12.94 -3.64 10.03
C ALA A 121 11.96 -2.51 10.35
N TRP A 122 11.32 -1.95 9.33
CA TRP A 122 10.31 -0.89 9.50
C TRP A 122 9.14 -1.34 10.40
N TYR A 123 8.57 -2.53 10.18
CA TYR A 123 7.44 -3.02 10.96
C TYR A 123 7.82 -3.27 12.42
N LYS A 124 9.06 -3.73 12.66
CA LYS A 124 9.62 -3.90 14.01
C LYS A 124 9.80 -2.56 14.71
N ASP A 125 10.26 -1.53 14.00
CA ASP A 125 10.47 -0.19 14.56
C ASP A 125 9.14 0.50 14.89
N VAL A 126 8.11 0.30 14.06
CA VAL A 126 6.74 0.79 14.34
C VAL A 126 6.10 0.03 15.49
N ALA A 127 6.38 -1.28 15.61
CA ALA A 127 5.89 -2.18 16.66
C ALA A 127 4.37 -2.04 16.93
N PRO A 128 3.49 -2.16 15.90
CA PRO A 128 2.07 -1.88 16.06
C PRO A 128 1.38 -2.86 17.01
N ASP A 129 0.73 -2.34 18.05
CA ASP A 129 -0.11 -3.12 18.99
C ASP A 129 -1.54 -2.59 19.04
N SER A 130 -1.71 -1.27 19.09
CA SER A 130 -3.03 -0.64 19.07
C SER A 130 -3.07 0.60 18.18
N THR A 131 -4.28 0.99 17.79
CA THR A 131 -4.52 2.12 16.90
C THR A 131 -5.49 3.10 17.56
N VAL A 132 -5.17 4.39 17.54
CA VAL A 132 -5.95 5.46 18.16
C VAL A 132 -6.30 6.51 17.12
N LEU A 133 -7.60 6.74 16.93
CA LEU A 133 -8.09 7.84 16.10
C LEU A 133 -8.13 9.12 16.93
N ILE A 134 -7.44 10.15 16.47
CA ILE A 134 -7.28 11.41 17.20
C ILE A 134 -7.93 12.54 16.38
N PHE A 135 -8.73 13.34 17.07
CA PHE A 135 -9.39 14.53 16.53
C PHE A 135 -8.80 15.77 17.23
N PRO A 136 -7.78 16.43 16.64
CA PRO A 136 -7.22 17.64 17.21
C PRO A 136 -8.26 18.75 17.22
N ALA A 137 -8.34 19.49 18.33
CA ALA A 137 -9.20 20.67 18.40
C ALA A 137 -8.72 21.73 17.40
N ALA A 138 -9.64 22.25 16.59
CA ALA A 138 -9.36 23.29 15.62
C ALA A 138 -8.83 24.57 16.28
N TYR A 139 -7.66 25.05 15.86
CA TYR A 139 -7.13 26.34 16.30
C TYR A 139 -7.51 27.42 15.28
N LEU A 140 -8.50 28.24 15.63
CA LEU A 140 -9.12 29.25 14.75
C LEU A 140 -8.16 30.34 14.23
N ASN A 141 -7.01 30.52 14.88
CA ASN A 141 -6.05 31.56 14.50
C ASN A 141 -5.06 31.13 13.39
N SER A 142 -5.21 29.93 12.82
CA SER A 142 -4.41 29.48 11.67
C SER A 142 -5.27 28.69 10.68
N PRO A 143 -5.43 29.16 9.40
CA PRO A 143 -6.28 28.50 8.40
C PRO A 143 -5.91 27.05 8.11
N SER A 144 -4.62 26.69 8.18
CA SER A 144 -4.13 25.32 7.98
C SER A 144 -4.44 24.40 9.17
N SER A 145 -4.73 24.95 10.35
CA SER A 145 -5.09 24.22 11.58
C SER A 145 -6.59 24.27 11.91
N MET A 146 -7.36 25.10 11.21
CA MET A 146 -8.78 25.34 11.49
C MET A 146 -9.67 24.15 11.13
N PHE A 147 -9.25 23.29 10.22
CA PHE A 147 -10.05 22.14 9.77
C PHE A 147 -9.85 20.88 10.61
N GLY A 148 -8.88 20.86 11.52
CA GLY A 148 -8.46 19.67 12.25
C GLY A 148 -7.86 18.64 11.28
N HIS A 149 -6.68 18.10 11.58
CA HIS A 149 -6.19 16.95 10.84
C HIS A 149 -6.55 15.70 11.65
N THR A 150 -7.49 14.90 11.16
CA THR A 150 -7.70 13.58 11.74
C THR A 150 -6.42 12.78 11.53
N LEU A 151 -5.83 12.30 12.62
CA LEU A 151 -4.61 11.51 12.60
C LEU A 151 -4.87 10.16 13.25
N LEU A 152 -4.21 9.14 12.73
CA LEU A 152 -4.28 7.78 13.23
C LEU A 152 -2.95 7.45 13.90
N ARG A 153 -2.91 7.36 15.23
CA ARG A 153 -1.71 6.99 15.96
C ARG A 153 -1.61 5.48 16.11
N ILE A 154 -0.40 4.96 15.94
CA ILE A 154 -0.06 3.55 16.11
C ILE A 154 0.82 3.45 17.34
N ASP A 155 0.31 2.77 18.38
CA ASP A 155 0.99 2.62 19.66
C ASP A 155 1.61 1.23 19.78
N PRO A 156 2.87 1.11 20.22
CA PRO A 156 3.40 -0.15 20.72
C PRO A 156 2.80 -0.51 22.08
N ALA A 157 2.83 -1.80 22.43
CA ALA A 157 2.28 -2.31 23.69
C ALA A 157 2.83 -1.58 24.93
N SER A 158 4.09 -1.12 24.86
CA SER A 158 4.78 -0.40 25.93
C SER A 158 4.42 1.10 26.03
N ALA A 159 3.72 1.66 25.03
CA ALA A 159 3.47 3.11 24.95
C ALA A 159 2.74 3.65 26.18
N LYS A 160 1.70 2.94 26.62
CA LYS A 160 0.89 3.34 27.79
C LYS A 160 1.58 3.00 29.11
N THR A 161 2.15 1.80 29.24
CA THR A 161 2.76 1.35 30.51
C THR A 161 4.01 2.15 30.87
N ASN A 162 4.78 2.56 29.86
CA ASN A 162 6.03 3.29 30.06
C ASN A 162 5.87 4.81 29.86
N ASN A 163 4.65 5.30 29.65
CA ASN A 163 4.34 6.70 29.35
C ASN A 163 5.15 7.27 28.16
N THR A 164 5.36 6.45 27.12
CA THR A 164 6.15 6.79 25.91
C THR A 164 5.29 7.08 24.69
N THR A 165 4.00 7.35 24.87
CA THR A 165 3.02 7.66 23.81
C THR A 165 3.49 8.71 22.79
N LEU A 166 4.33 9.68 23.20
CA LEU A 166 4.86 10.69 22.29
C LEU A 166 5.88 10.13 21.27
N LEU A 167 6.49 8.99 21.57
CA LEU A 167 7.42 8.27 20.68
C LEU A 167 6.71 7.32 19.71
N SER A 168 5.38 7.20 19.80
CA SER A 168 4.56 6.45 18.85
C SER A 168 4.63 7.06 17.45
N TYR A 169 4.19 6.30 16.45
CA TYR A 169 4.04 6.81 15.08
C TYR A 169 2.61 7.30 14.84
N ALA A 170 2.45 8.26 13.94
CA ALA A 170 1.17 8.76 13.47
C ALA A 170 1.10 8.74 11.95
N ILE A 171 -0.05 8.30 11.44
CA ILE A 171 -0.44 8.45 10.05
C ILE A 171 -1.24 9.74 9.92
N ASN A 172 -0.78 10.64 9.07
CA ASN A 172 -1.48 11.86 8.69
C ASN A 172 -1.73 11.87 7.18
N PHE A 173 -2.79 12.56 6.78
CA PHE A 173 -3.08 12.89 5.40
C PHE A 173 -3.06 14.41 5.25
N GLY A 174 -2.27 14.92 4.32
CA GLY A 174 -2.09 16.36 4.16
C GLY A 174 -1.72 16.77 2.75
N ALA A 175 -1.92 18.05 2.45
CA ALA A 175 -1.48 18.67 1.22
C ALA A 175 0.05 18.80 1.19
N TYR A 176 0.67 18.32 0.11
CA TYR A 176 2.08 18.52 -0.15
C TYR A 176 2.30 19.77 -1.01
N ILE A 177 3.13 20.69 -0.51
CA ILE A 177 3.42 21.97 -1.16
C ILE A 177 4.80 21.85 -1.82
N GLU A 178 4.83 21.76 -3.15
CA GLU A 178 6.08 21.81 -3.90
C GLU A 178 6.47 23.25 -4.22
N GLY A 179 7.61 23.70 -3.68
CA GLY A 179 8.25 24.96 -4.07
C GLY A 179 7.74 26.21 -3.36
N MET A 180 8.23 27.36 -3.83
CA MET A 180 7.91 28.69 -3.33
C MET A 180 6.68 29.23 -4.08
N ASP A 181 5.49 28.70 -3.79
CA ASP A 181 4.26 29.30 -4.31
C ASP A 181 4.11 30.72 -3.75
N ASN A 182 3.80 31.71 -4.61
CA ASN A 182 3.45 33.04 -4.12
C ASN A 182 2.14 32.98 -3.31
N SER A 183 1.96 33.90 -2.36
CA SER A 183 0.90 33.85 -1.34
C SER A 183 -0.53 33.79 -1.91
N ILE A 184 -0.76 34.34 -3.10
CA ILE A 184 -2.07 34.35 -3.78
C ILE A 184 -2.35 32.98 -4.43
N LEU A 185 -1.37 32.39 -5.12
CA LEU A 185 -1.51 31.07 -5.72
C LEU A 185 -1.73 29.99 -4.64
N TYR A 186 -1.06 30.13 -3.50
CA TYR A 186 -1.25 29.28 -2.33
C TYR A 186 -2.68 29.31 -1.79
N ALA A 187 -3.24 30.52 -1.60
CA ALA A 187 -4.61 30.68 -1.12
C ALA A 187 -5.64 30.08 -2.10
N TRP A 188 -5.46 30.30 -3.40
CA TRP A 188 -6.35 29.74 -4.43
C TRP A 188 -6.26 28.21 -4.50
N LYS A 189 -5.05 27.64 -4.58
CA LYS A 189 -4.84 26.19 -4.59
C LYS A 189 -5.36 25.53 -3.31
N GLY A 190 -5.18 26.18 -2.16
CA GLY A 190 -5.71 25.71 -0.87
C GLY A 190 -7.23 25.62 -0.86
N LEU A 191 -7.94 26.59 -1.46
CA LEU A 191 -9.40 26.59 -1.55
C LEU A 191 -9.95 25.66 -2.64
N ALA A 192 -9.26 25.57 -3.78
CA ALA A 192 -9.70 24.79 -4.93
C ALA A 192 -9.28 23.30 -4.88
N GLY A 193 -8.49 22.89 -3.89
CA GLY A 193 -7.96 21.51 -3.79
C GLY A 193 -6.84 21.20 -4.78
N GLY A 194 -6.02 22.21 -5.12
CA GLY A 194 -4.96 22.11 -6.13
C GLY A 194 -3.64 21.50 -5.64
N TYR A 195 -3.57 21.05 -4.40
CA TYR A 195 -2.38 20.40 -3.84
C TYR A 195 -2.56 18.88 -3.78
N PRO A 196 -1.56 18.09 -4.20
CA PRO A 196 -1.60 16.65 -4.05
C PRO A 196 -1.66 16.27 -2.57
N GLY A 197 -2.60 15.40 -2.22
CA GLY A 197 -2.71 14.82 -0.89
C GLY A 197 -1.78 13.62 -0.74
N LEU A 198 -1.03 13.55 0.35
CA LEU A 198 -0.14 12.43 0.65
C LEU A 198 -0.44 11.87 2.05
N PHE A 199 -0.36 10.55 2.17
CA PHE A 199 -0.24 9.91 3.48
C PHE A 199 1.23 9.90 3.89
N ALA A 200 1.50 10.29 5.13
CA ALA A 200 2.81 10.14 5.73
C ALA A 200 2.70 9.38 7.05
N LEU A 201 3.72 8.59 7.34
CA LEU A 201 3.94 8.00 8.65
C LEU A 201 5.10 8.73 9.30
N VAL A 202 4.83 9.47 10.36
CA VAL A 202 5.81 10.31 11.04
C VAL A 202 5.79 10.04 12.55
N PRO A 203 6.86 10.37 13.29
CA PRO A 203 6.80 10.37 14.74
C PRO A 203 5.64 11.25 15.23
N TYR A 204 4.90 10.81 16.25
CA TYR A 204 3.68 11.47 16.70
C TYR A 204 3.93 12.91 17.19
N GLN A 205 5.08 13.18 17.83
CA GLN A 205 5.48 14.54 18.18
C GLN A 205 5.62 15.46 16.96
N GLU A 206 6.15 14.95 15.84
CA GLU A 206 6.28 15.72 14.59
C GLU A 206 4.90 16.02 14.01
N ALA A 207 3.98 15.05 14.04
CA ALA A 207 2.58 15.27 13.65
C ALA A 207 1.86 16.33 14.50
N LEU A 208 2.25 16.49 15.77
CA LEU A 208 1.72 17.52 16.67
C LEU A 208 2.41 18.90 16.51
N GLY A 209 3.42 19.01 15.65
CA GLY A 209 4.22 20.24 15.50
C GLY A 209 5.13 20.54 16.70
N ILE A 210 5.47 19.52 17.51
CA ILE A 210 6.39 19.66 18.63
C ILE A 210 7.83 19.62 18.08
N PRO A 211 8.66 20.67 18.31
CA PRO A 211 10.05 20.69 17.85
C PRO A 211 10.83 19.50 18.40
N GLN A 212 11.52 18.79 17.52
CA GLN A 212 12.42 17.70 17.91
C GLN A 212 13.76 18.31 18.36
N PRO A 213 14.26 17.98 19.57
CA PRO A 213 15.60 18.41 19.96
C PRO A 213 16.63 17.81 18.99
N GLY A 214 17.33 18.66 18.23
CA GLY A 214 18.45 18.26 17.37
C GLY A 214 18.17 18.13 15.86
N LYS A 215 16.98 18.47 15.36
CA LYS A 215 16.80 18.81 13.93
C LYS A 215 17.08 20.32 13.76
N PRO A 216 18.00 20.74 12.86
CA PRO A 216 18.21 22.16 12.57
C PRO A 216 16.96 22.82 11.97
#